data_AF-A0A7X0E3B3-F1
#
_entry.id   AF-A0A7X0E3B3-F1
#
_cell.length_a   1.000
_cell.length_b   1.000
_cell.length_c   1.000
_cell.angle_alpha   90.00
_cell.angle_beta   90.00
_cell.angle_gamma   90.00
#
_symmetry.space_group_name_H-M   'P 1'
#
loop_
_entity.id
_entity.type
_entity.pdbx_description
1 polymer ?
#
loop_
_entity_poly.entity_id
_entity_poly.type
_entity_poly.pdbx_seq_one_letter_code
_entity_poly.pdbx_strand_id
1 'polypeptide(L)'
;MGTIENGIKIQCAGNLLDRTEISAGTERALGYSPAGIPFRTGAYKPKKPWRQLTDREAEVLMLKNKTNHTDYSSTVTILSLPEILKDKLSQLELHRVLSKYYFTKYYSKRESDFQNATRLLHLYFSSFNVSEREILASFFAVNNPNLETTTKYFEGRQYVGLHIDNWENATIEGAHLAQNRVCINLGLQTRYLLFVNQPLNNIKSRIVEKEGDFHLENTQWHLGQRFFKHYQSYPVVKIAIHPFEAYIAPTENMLHDGSTIQATKPDITFTLRGYFSV
;
A
#
# COMPACT_ATOMS: atom_id res chain seq x y z
N MET A 1 -15.26 1.07 -19.50
CA MET A 1 -14.32 0.99 -18.35
C MET A 1 -13.13 1.86 -18.68
N GLY A 2 -12.53 2.54 -17.69
CA GLY A 2 -11.29 3.28 -17.94
C GLY A 2 -10.13 2.32 -18.21
N THR A 3 -9.11 2.82 -18.91
CA THR A 3 -7.91 2.07 -19.29
C THR A 3 -6.78 2.44 -18.35
N ILE A 4 -5.99 1.46 -17.89
CA ILE A 4 -4.74 1.74 -17.19
C ILE A 4 -3.75 2.41 -18.15
N GLU A 5 -3.19 3.53 -17.73
CA GLU A 5 -2.22 4.30 -18.52
C GLU A 5 -0.80 4.13 -17.96
N ASN A 6 0.21 4.58 -18.71
CA ASN A 6 1.59 4.55 -18.26
C ASN A 6 1.78 5.40 -16.99
N GLY A 7 2.60 4.91 -16.06
CA GLY A 7 2.83 5.56 -14.77
C GLY A 7 3.65 4.63 -13.87
N ILE A 8 3.21 4.48 -12.62
CA ILE A 8 3.87 3.62 -11.63
C ILE A 8 3.86 2.17 -12.12
N LYS A 9 5.04 1.54 -12.05
CA LYS A 9 5.30 0.18 -12.52
C LYS A 9 5.24 -0.83 -11.38
N ILE A 10 5.16 -2.10 -11.74
CA ILE A 10 5.18 -3.23 -10.84
C ILE A 10 6.36 -4.13 -11.23
N GLN A 11 7.16 -4.47 -10.23
CA GLN A 11 8.21 -5.47 -10.30
C GLN A 11 7.85 -6.58 -9.32
N CYS A 12 7.57 -7.79 -9.81
CA CYS A 12 7.29 -8.93 -8.94
C CYS A 12 7.94 -10.20 -9.48
N ALA A 13 8.18 -11.16 -8.59
CA ALA A 13 8.46 -12.53 -9.01
C ALA A 13 7.16 -13.19 -9.50
N GLY A 14 7.26 -13.99 -10.57
CA GLY A 14 6.13 -14.69 -11.18
C GLY A 14 5.34 -13.84 -12.18
N ASN A 15 4.19 -14.37 -12.60
CA ASN A 15 3.32 -13.75 -13.58
C ASN A 15 2.41 -12.70 -12.93
N LEU A 16 2.43 -11.48 -13.45
CA LEU A 16 1.63 -10.37 -12.94
C LEU A 16 0.12 -10.62 -13.08
N LEU A 17 -0.30 -11.31 -14.15
CA LEU A 17 -1.71 -11.60 -14.42
C LEU A 17 -2.35 -12.44 -13.32
N ASP A 18 -1.61 -13.39 -12.74
CA ASP A 18 -2.17 -14.36 -11.80
C ASP A 18 -2.47 -13.76 -10.41
N ARG A 19 -1.98 -12.55 -10.14
CA ARG A 19 -2.06 -11.91 -8.82
C ARG A 19 -2.61 -10.49 -8.84
N THR A 20 -3.04 -9.99 -9.99
CA THR A 20 -3.43 -8.59 -10.16
C THR A 20 -4.79 -8.47 -10.81
N GLU A 21 -5.66 -7.71 -10.16
CA GLU A 21 -6.96 -7.32 -10.71
C GLU A 21 -7.05 -5.80 -10.77
N ILE A 22 -7.94 -5.29 -11.62
CA ILE A 22 -8.29 -3.86 -11.65
C ILE A 22 -9.78 -3.65 -11.45
N SER A 23 -10.11 -2.54 -10.80
CA SER A 23 -11.49 -2.14 -10.51
C SER A 23 -12.17 -1.52 -11.74
N ALA A 24 -13.49 -1.36 -11.67
CA ALA A 24 -14.26 -0.59 -12.66
C ALA A 24 -14.12 0.94 -12.49
N GLY A 25 -13.23 1.39 -11.60
CA GLY A 25 -13.06 2.79 -11.22
C GLY A 25 -13.04 2.99 -9.71
N THR A 26 -13.49 4.16 -9.28
CA THR A 26 -13.67 4.54 -7.88
C THR A 26 -15.09 5.03 -7.63
N GLU A 27 -15.50 4.97 -6.37
CA GLU A 27 -16.76 5.52 -5.89
C GLU A 27 -16.57 6.13 -4.50
N ARG A 28 -17.48 7.02 -4.11
CA ARG A 28 -17.47 7.60 -2.77
C ARG A 28 -17.73 6.49 -1.74
N ALA A 29 -16.89 6.42 -0.72
CA ALA A 29 -17.10 5.52 0.40
C ALA A 29 -18.13 6.15 1.35
N LEU A 30 -19.36 5.63 1.30
CA LEU A 30 -20.47 6.07 2.15
C LEU A 30 -20.72 5.06 3.28
N GLY A 31 -21.24 5.55 4.39
CA GLY A 31 -21.66 4.71 5.52
C GLY A 31 -20.49 4.11 6.31
N TYR A 32 -20.60 2.82 6.62
CA TYR A 32 -19.72 2.11 7.54
C TYR A 32 -19.01 0.95 6.86
N SER A 33 -17.77 0.70 7.29
CA SER A 33 -17.06 -0.55 6.99
C SER A 33 -17.76 -1.76 7.61
N PRO A 34 -17.44 -2.99 7.17
CA PRO A 34 -17.91 -4.22 7.84
C PRO A 34 -17.55 -4.30 9.32
N ALA A 35 -16.53 -3.57 9.77
CA ALA A 35 -16.14 -3.46 11.18
C ALA A 35 -16.98 -2.44 11.98
N GLY A 36 -18.02 -1.86 11.39
CA GLY A 36 -18.90 -0.88 12.05
C GLY A 36 -18.28 0.51 12.25
N ILE A 37 -17.13 0.79 11.63
CA ILE A 37 -16.45 2.09 11.69
C ILE A 37 -16.80 2.90 10.44
N PRO A 38 -17.19 4.18 10.56
CA PRO A 38 -17.60 5.00 9.43
C PRO A 38 -16.43 5.34 8.51
N PHE A 39 -16.74 5.64 7.26
CA PHE A 39 -15.81 6.31 6.36
C PHE A 39 -15.79 7.82 6.62
N ARG A 40 -14.64 8.44 6.42
CA ARG A 40 -14.51 9.90 6.46
C ARG A 40 -15.26 10.51 5.28
N THR A 41 -15.86 11.68 5.51
CA THR A 41 -16.49 12.46 4.43
C THR A 41 -15.49 12.75 3.31
N GLY A 42 -15.87 12.42 2.07
CA GLY A 42 -15.01 12.59 0.89
C GLY A 42 -14.04 11.43 0.64
N ALA A 43 -14.07 10.36 1.44
CA ALA A 43 -13.32 9.15 1.16
C ALA A 43 -13.77 8.49 -0.15
N TYR A 44 -12.83 7.88 -0.86
CA TYR A 44 -13.09 7.08 -2.05
C TYR A 44 -12.56 5.67 -1.86
N LYS A 45 -13.26 4.71 -2.46
CA LYS A 45 -12.87 3.30 -2.49
C LYS A 45 -12.96 2.75 -3.91
N PRO A 46 -12.31 1.61 -4.21
CA PRO A 46 -12.45 0.97 -5.51
C PRO A 46 -13.90 0.56 -5.79
N LYS A 47 -14.34 0.77 -7.03
CA LYS A 47 -15.68 0.39 -7.51
C LYS A 47 -15.65 -1.00 -8.16
N LYS A 48 -16.59 -1.86 -7.76
CA LYS A 48 -16.80 -3.19 -8.38
C LYS A 48 -17.41 -3.07 -9.80
N PRO A 49 -17.28 -4.09 -10.66
CA PRO A 49 -16.58 -5.36 -10.45
C PRO A 49 -15.05 -5.22 -10.47
N TRP A 50 -14.38 -6.24 -9.92
CA TRP A 50 -12.96 -6.51 -10.19
C TRP A 50 -12.87 -7.39 -11.42
N ARG A 51 -11.84 -7.18 -12.23
CA ARG A 51 -11.51 -8.05 -13.36
C ARG A 51 -10.02 -8.27 -13.47
N GLN A 52 -9.65 -9.35 -14.15
CA GLN A 52 -8.28 -9.61 -14.55
C GLN A 52 -7.77 -8.54 -15.52
N LEU A 53 -6.45 -8.35 -15.49
CA LEU A 53 -5.75 -7.53 -16.47
C LEU A 53 -5.85 -8.16 -17.86
N THR A 54 -5.90 -7.33 -18.89
CA THR A 54 -5.54 -7.75 -20.25
C THR A 54 -4.02 -7.79 -20.41
N ASP A 55 -3.50 -8.50 -21.40
CA ASP A 55 -2.06 -8.54 -21.68
C ASP A 55 -1.47 -7.14 -21.86
N ARG A 56 -2.20 -6.26 -22.58
CA ARG A 56 -1.79 -4.86 -22.76
C ARG A 56 -1.69 -4.09 -21.45
N GLU A 57 -2.64 -4.29 -20.53
CA GLU A 57 -2.59 -3.62 -19.22
C GLU A 57 -1.48 -4.18 -18.35
N ALA A 58 -1.23 -5.50 -18.41
CA ALA A 58 -0.08 -6.10 -17.75
C ALA A 58 1.23 -5.54 -18.29
N GLU A 59 1.38 -5.38 -19.62
CA GLU A 59 2.53 -4.73 -20.22
C GLU A 59 2.72 -3.27 -19.79
N VAL A 60 1.64 -2.53 -19.60
CA VAL A 60 1.68 -1.14 -19.11
C VAL A 60 2.08 -1.09 -17.64
N LEU A 61 1.65 -2.04 -16.83
CA LEU A 61 2.00 -2.07 -15.40
C LEU A 61 3.38 -2.67 -15.14
N MET A 62 3.85 -3.60 -15.96
CA MET A 62 5.07 -4.33 -15.69
C MET A 62 6.33 -3.50 -15.99
N LEU A 63 7.31 -3.58 -15.10
CA LEU A 63 8.64 -3.06 -15.35
C LEU A 63 9.36 -3.96 -16.37
N LYS A 64 9.52 -3.50 -17.61
CA LYS A 64 10.08 -4.31 -18.72
C LYS A 64 11.61 -4.49 -18.63
N ASN A 65 12.34 -3.50 -18.12
CA ASN A 65 13.80 -3.52 -18.06
C ASN A 65 14.26 -3.54 -16.60
N LYS A 66 14.77 -4.69 -16.13
CA LYS A 66 15.50 -4.76 -14.86
C LYS A 66 16.86 -4.07 -15.05
N THR A 67 16.93 -2.79 -14.75
CA THR A 67 18.20 -2.10 -14.54
C THR A 67 18.76 -2.50 -13.18
N ASN A 68 20.08 -2.33 -12.96
CA ASN A 68 20.70 -2.61 -11.66
C ASN A 68 20.12 -1.77 -10.51
N HIS A 69 19.40 -0.70 -10.84
CA HIS A 69 18.66 0.14 -9.89
C HIS A 69 17.26 0.41 -10.43
N THR A 70 16.27 -0.05 -9.69
CA THR A 70 14.86 0.25 -9.93
C THR A 70 14.55 1.64 -9.39
N ASP A 71 13.86 2.49 -10.16
CA ASP A 71 13.40 3.79 -9.67
C ASP A 71 12.33 3.57 -8.59
N TYR A 72 12.74 3.80 -7.33
CA TYR A 72 11.93 3.56 -6.15
C TYR A 72 10.74 4.52 -6.04
N SER A 73 10.79 5.65 -6.74
CA SER A 73 9.74 6.69 -6.72
C SER A 73 8.57 6.38 -7.65
N SER A 74 8.76 5.43 -8.57
CA SER A 74 7.82 5.07 -9.64
C SER A 74 7.60 3.57 -9.78
N THR A 75 8.05 2.76 -8.81
CA THR A 75 7.90 1.30 -8.86
C THR A 75 7.33 0.74 -7.56
N VAL A 76 6.37 -0.18 -7.69
CA VAL A 76 5.92 -1.09 -6.64
C VAL A 76 6.66 -2.41 -6.82
N THR A 77 7.54 -2.74 -5.89
CA THR A 77 8.26 -4.03 -5.89
C THR A 77 7.58 -5.00 -4.95
N ILE A 78 7.38 -6.24 -5.39
CA ILE A 78 6.90 -7.35 -4.56
C ILE A 78 7.96 -8.43 -4.51
N LEU A 79 8.31 -8.83 -3.29
CA LEU A 79 9.29 -9.86 -3.02
C LEU A 79 8.80 -10.84 -1.95
N SER A 80 9.18 -12.11 -2.10
CA SER A 80 9.09 -13.08 -1.01
C SER A 80 10.28 -12.88 -0.09
N LEU A 81 10.05 -12.91 1.21
CA LEU A 81 11.15 -13.02 2.17
C LEU A 81 11.93 -14.33 1.92
N PRO A 82 13.24 -14.38 2.21
CA PRO A 82 14.01 -15.62 2.20
C PRO A 82 13.50 -16.62 3.24
N GLU A 83 13.59 -17.93 2.97
CA GLU A 83 13.13 -18.99 3.87
C GLU A 83 13.69 -18.85 5.30
N ILE A 84 14.96 -18.48 5.43
CA ILE A 84 15.57 -18.28 6.75
C ILE A 84 14.88 -17.17 7.58
N LEU A 85 14.35 -16.12 6.93
CA LEU A 85 13.56 -15.11 7.63
C LEU A 85 12.16 -15.63 7.94
N LYS A 86 11.54 -16.39 7.03
CA LYS A 86 10.23 -17.01 7.28
C LYS A 86 10.26 -17.92 8.50
N ASP A 87 11.30 -18.74 8.63
CA ASP A 87 11.49 -19.64 9.77
C ASP A 87 11.61 -18.85 11.08
N LYS A 88 12.43 -17.80 11.11
CA LYS A 88 12.60 -16.95 12.30
C LYS A 88 11.32 -16.19 12.65
N LEU A 89 10.62 -15.66 11.66
CA LEU A 89 9.37 -14.91 11.88
C LEU A 89 8.22 -15.84 12.30
N SER A 90 8.22 -17.09 11.86
CA SER A 90 7.23 -18.09 12.28
C SER A 90 7.31 -18.41 13.78
N GLN A 91 8.49 -18.22 14.39
CA GLN A 91 8.67 -18.36 15.84
C GLN A 91 7.88 -17.32 16.64
N LEU A 92 7.43 -16.21 16.02
CA LEU A 92 6.51 -15.26 16.64
C LEU A 92 5.10 -15.84 16.86
N GLU A 93 4.81 -17.04 16.34
CA GLU A 93 3.54 -17.77 16.51
C GLU A 93 2.29 -16.88 16.30
N LEU A 94 2.35 -15.99 15.31
CA LEU A 94 1.30 -14.99 15.06
C LEU A 94 -0.07 -15.60 14.74
N HIS A 95 -0.13 -16.90 14.43
CA HIS A 95 -1.38 -17.66 14.32
C HIS A 95 -2.23 -17.65 15.60
N ARG A 96 -1.60 -17.37 16.77
CA ARG A 96 -2.29 -17.26 18.06
C ARG A 96 -2.98 -15.91 18.27
N VAL A 97 -2.72 -14.91 17.41
CA VAL A 97 -3.26 -13.56 17.54
C VAL A 97 -4.68 -13.53 16.96
N LEU A 98 -5.67 -13.35 17.85
CA LEU A 98 -7.09 -13.39 17.48
C LEU A 98 -7.72 -12.02 17.19
N SER A 99 -7.08 -10.94 17.65
CA SER A 99 -7.58 -9.58 17.47
C SER A 99 -6.49 -8.54 17.72
N LYS A 100 -6.74 -7.29 17.34
CA LYS A 100 -5.87 -6.15 17.68
C LYS A 100 -5.69 -5.99 19.21
N TYR A 101 -6.76 -6.17 19.99
CA TYR A 101 -6.69 -6.11 21.46
C TYR A 101 -5.80 -7.22 22.04
N TYR A 102 -5.94 -8.44 21.51
CA TYR A 102 -5.11 -9.56 21.93
C TYR A 102 -3.64 -9.36 21.53
N PHE A 103 -3.39 -8.78 20.35
CA PHE A 103 -2.04 -8.51 19.87
C PHE A 103 -1.23 -7.65 20.84
N THR A 104 -1.81 -6.61 21.44
CA THR A 104 -1.08 -5.76 22.41
C THR A 104 -0.57 -6.58 23.59
N LYS A 105 -1.42 -7.44 24.18
CA LYS A 105 -1.01 -8.32 25.28
C LYS A 105 0.01 -9.36 24.84
N TYR A 106 -0.17 -9.90 23.63
CA TYR A 106 0.71 -10.90 23.05
C TYR A 106 2.11 -10.33 22.78
N TYR A 107 2.17 -9.13 22.21
CA TYR A 107 3.40 -8.38 21.95
C TYR A 107 4.17 -8.12 23.25
N SER A 108 3.53 -7.57 24.28
CA SER A 108 4.20 -7.27 25.56
C SER A 108 4.77 -8.51 26.24
N LYS A 109 4.12 -9.67 26.13
CA LYS A 109 4.64 -10.93 26.70
C LYS A 109 5.83 -11.50 25.95
N ARG A 110 6.04 -11.10 24.71
CA ARG A 110 7.07 -11.63 23.79
C ARG A 110 7.95 -10.52 23.23
N GLU A 111 8.12 -9.45 23.99
CA GLU A 111 8.75 -8.22 23.50
C GLU A 111 10.14 -8.46 22.92
N SER A 112 10.97 -9.28 23.58
CA SER A 112 12.29 -9.66 23.10
C SER A 112 12.25 -10.34 21.72
N ASP A 113 11.25 -11.18 21.48
CA ASP A 113 11.10 -11.88 20.20
C ASP A 113 10.72 -10.91 19.09
N PHE A 114 9.81 -9.96 19.37
CA PHE A 114 9.42 -8.91 18.45
C PHE A 114 10.55 -7.91 18.17
N GLN A 115 11.37 -7.58 19.17
CA GLN A 115 12.57 -6.75 18.99
C GLN A 115 13.61 -7.45 18.12
N ASN A 116 13.83 -8.75 18.35
CA ASN A 116 14.72 -9.56 17.51
C ASN A 116 14.22 -9.65 16.06
N ALA A 117 12.92 -9.88 15.87
CA ALA A 117 12.30 -9.89 14.54
C ALA A 117 12.45 -8.53 13.84
N THR A 118 12.20 -7.42 14.56
CA THR A 118 12.44 -6.06 14.07
C THR A 118 13.88 -5.90 13.59
N ARG A 119 14.87 -6.30 14.39
CA ARG A 119 16.29 -6.20 14.02
C ARG A 119 16.64 -7.02 12.78
N LEU A 120 16.10 -8.24 12.65
CA LEU A 120 16.32 -9.09 11.47
C LEU A 120 15.72 -8.47 10.20
N LEU A 121 14.51 -7.91 10.31
CA LEU A 121 13.85 -7.22 9.19
C LEU A 121 14.61 -5.95 8.80
N HIS A 122 15.08 -5.16 9.76
CA HIS A 122 15.97 -4.02 9.47
C HIS A 122 17.25 -4.44 8.74
N LEU A 123 17.92 -5.49 9.22
CA LEU A 123 19.14 -6.00 8.59
C LEU A 123 18.87 -6.42 7.15
N TYR A 124 17.79 -7.15 6.90
CA TYR A 124 17.41 -7.57 5.56
C TYR A 124 17.08 -6.39 4.64
N PHE A 125 16.24 -5.45 5.06
CA PHE A 125 15.88 -4.32 4.21
C PHE A 125 16.99 -3.26 4.07
N SER A 126 17.98 -3.25 4.97
CA SER A 126 19.16 -2.39 4.84
C SER A 126 19.97 -2.69 3.58
N SER A 127 19.98 -3.93 3.08
CA SER A 127 20.66 -4.26 1.82
C SER A 127 20.00 -3.67 0.58
N PHE A 128 18.76 -3.19 0.69
CA PHE A 128 18.04 -2.50 -0.39
C PHE A 128 18.04 -0.98 -0.23
N ASN A 129 18.50 -0.46 0.91
CA ASN A 129 18.48 0.98 1.17
C ASN A 129 19.59 1.66 0.35
N VAL A 130 19.22 2.47 -0.64
CA VAL A 130 20.17 3.17 -1.52
C VAL A 130 20.67 4.50 -0.95
N SER A 131 20.19 4.87 0.23
CA SER A 131 20.61 6.06 0.94
C SER A 131 21.35 5.68 2.22
N GLU A 132 22.36 6.47 2.60
CA GLU A 132 22.96 6.40 3.94
C GLU A 132 22.01 6.87 5.05
N ARG A 133 20.80 7.33 4.68
CA ARG A 133 19.75 7.76 5.61
C ARG A 133 19.14 6.58 6.36
N GLU A 134 18.71 6.87 7.59
CA GLU A 134 18.12 5.90 8.50
C GLU A 134 16.81 5.30 7.98
N ILE A 135 16.60 4.02 8.26
CA ILE A 135 15.31 3.34 8.11
C ILE A 135 14.41 3.72 9.29
N LEU A 136 13.26 4.33 9.01
CA LEU A 136 12.35 4.89 9.99
C LEU A 136 11.04 4.10 10.13
N ALA A 137 10.27 4.44 11.18
CA ALA A 137 8.87 4.04 11.37
C ALA A 137 8.63 2.52 11.29
N SER A 138 9.40 1.77 12.07
CA SER A 138 9.31 0.32 12.14
C SER A 138 8.33 -0.14 13.19
N PHE A 139 7.18 -0.67 12.77
CA PHE A 139 6.14 -1.14 13.69
C PHE A 139 5.30 -2.28 13.14
N PHE A 140 4.77 -3.06 14.07
CA PHE A 140 3.75 -4.06 13.78
C PHE A 140 2.36 -3.43 13.81
N ALA A 141 1.51 -3.77 12.85
CA ALA A 141 0.13 -3.33 12.78
C ALA A 141 -0.82 -4.52 12.66
N VAL A 142 -2.01 -4.39 13.26
CA VAL A 142 -3.08 -5.38 13.17
C VAL A 142 -4.36 -4.74 12.67
N ASN A 143 -4.90 -5.29 11.58
CA ASN A 143 -6.18 -4.91 11.01
C ASN A 143 -7.22 -6.02 11.16
N ASN A 144 -8.49 -5.63 11.11
CA ASN A 144 -9.59 -6.60 11.09
C ASN A 144 -9.60 -7.35 9.74
N PRO A 145 -10.07 -8.60 9.74
CA PRO A 145 -10.34 -9.33 8.50
C PRO A 145 -11.45 -8.67 7.67
N ASN A 146 -11.51 -9.04 6.40
CA ASN A 146 -12.61 -8.75 5.48
C ASN A 146 -12.90 -7.25 5.27
N LEU A 147 -11.86 -6.42 5.11
CA LEU A 147 -11.99 -4.99 4.86
C LEU A 147 -11.69 -4.63 3.39
N GLU A 148 -12.56 -3.82 2.79
CA GLU A 148 -12.30 -3.23 1.45
C GLU A 148 -11.12 -2.24 1.48
N THR A 149 -10.89 -1.59 2.61
CA THR A 149 -9.81 -0.62 2.85
C THR A 149 -9.35 -0.70 4.30
N THR A 150 -8.08 -0.50 4.61
CA THR A 150 -7.52 -0.78 5.95
C THR A 150 -7.10 0.45 6.74
N THR A 151 -6.75 1.56 6.09
CA THR A 151 -6.23 2.73 6.79
C THR A 151 -7.32 3.49 7.54
N LYS A 152 -7.02 3.80 8.81
CA LYS A 152 -7.90 4.59 9.67
C LYS A 152 -7.18 5.83 10.19
N TYR A 153 -7.88 6.97 10.22
CA TYR A 153 -7.44 8.23 10.84
C TYR A 153 -8.21 8.51 12.14
N PHE A 154 -7.86 9.60 12.81
CA PHE A 154 -8.47 10.08 14.05
C PHE A 154 -8.53 8.99 15.11
N GLU A 155 -7.36 8.45 15.48
CA GLU A 155 -7.21 7.39 16.49
C GLU A 155 -7.98 6.10 16.14
N GLY A 156 -8.23 5.86 14.85
CA GLY A 156 -8.93 4.66 14.39
C GLY A 156 -10.45 4.82 14.28
N ARG A 157 -10.98 6.04 14.37
CA ARG A 157 -12.43 6.30 14.35
C ARG A 157 -13.03 6.40 12.96
N GLN A 158 -12.22 6.60 11.92
CA GLN A 158 -12.72 6.73 10.55
C GLN A 158 -11.79 6.05 9.54
N TYR A 159 -12.37 5.32 8.59
CA TYR A 159 -11.65 4.85 7.41
C TYR A 159 -11.50 5.97 6.38
N VAL A 160 -10.32 6.08 5.77
CA VAL A 160 -10.01 7.14 4.80
C VAL A 160 -10.15 6.70 3.35
N GLY A 161 -10.07 5.39 3.10
CA GLY A 161 -10.04 4.83 1.75
C GLY A 161 -8.74 5.19 1.02
N LEU A 162 -8.78 5.27 -0.31
CA LEU A 162 -7.60 5.61 -1.10
C LEU A 162 -7.03 6.97 -0.67
N HIS A 163 -5.79 6.97 -0.23
CA HIS A 163 -5.11 8.11 0.38
C HIS A 163 -3.65 8.21 -0.06
N ILE A 164 -3.01 9.29 0.34
CA ILE A 164 -1.58 9.55 0.18
C ILE A 164 -0.99 9.54 1.59
N ASP A 165 0.10 8.81 1.78
CA ASP A 165 0.90 8.95 3.00
C ASP A 165 1.61 10.31 2.96
N ASN A 166 1.77 10.99 4.09
CA ASN A 166 2.46 12.29 4.16
C ASN A 166 3.32 12.39 5.41
N TRP A 167 4.23 11.45 5.59
CA TRP A 167 5.04 11.38 6.79
C TRP A 167 6.19 12.39 6.76
N GLU A 168 6.70 12.72 5.56
CA GLU A 168 7.76 13.72 5.38
C GLU A 168 7.23 15.14 5.12
N ASN A 169 5.90 15.31 5.12
CA ASN A 169 5.26 16.57 4.77
C ASN A 169 5.71 17.10 3.39
N ALA A 170 5.92 16.19 2.43
CA ALA A 170 6.41 16.53 1.10
C ALA A 170 5.35 17.33 0.32
N THR A 171 5.81 18.23 -0.55
CA THR A 171 4.91 18.85 -1.54
C THR A 171 4.50 17.83 -2.60
N ILE A 172 3.46 18.11 -3.38
CA ILE A 172 3.07 17.26 -4.51
C ILE A 172 4.24 17.10 -5.49
N GLU A 173 4.96 18.19 -5.74
CA GLU A 173 6.13 18.23 -6.62
C GLU A 173 7.28 17.40 -6.05
N GLY A 174 7.51 17.48 -4.73
CA GLY A 174 8.60 16.81 -4.03
C GLY A 174 8.30 15.36 -3.63
N ALA A 175 7.07 14.88 -3.76
CA ALA A 175 6.66 13.55 -3.29
C ALA A 175 7.48 12.39 -3.90
N HIS A 176 8.00 12.56 -5.12
CA HIS A 176 8.88 11.58 -5.76
C HIS A 176 10.26 11.44 -5.08
N LEU A 177 10.63 12.36 -4.20
CA LEU A 177 11.88 12.32 -3.41
C LEU A 177 11.66 11.78 -1.99
N ALA A 178 10.42 11.48 -1.62
CA ALA A 178 10.09 10.93 -0.31
C ALA A 178 10.53 9.46 -0.20
N GLN A 179 10.67 9.00 1.03
CA GLN A 179 10.87 7.60 1.37
C GLN A 179 9.73 6.74 0.80
N ASN A 180 10.09 5.58 0.28
CA ASN A 180 9.12 4.53 0.00
C ASN A 180 8.90 3.66 1.23
N ARG A 181 7.80 2.91 1.19
CA ARG A 181 7.30 2.14 2.33
C ARG A 181 7.37 0.66 2.02
N VAL A 182 7.99 -0.09 2.91
CA VAL A 182 7.86 -1.55 2.95
C VAL A 182 6.64 -1.89 3.80
N CYS A 183 5.83 -2.83 3.32
CA CYS A 183 4.86 -3.49 4.18
C CYS A 183 4.91 -5.00 3.93
N ILE A 184 5.15 -5.74 5.01
CA ILE A 184 5.31 -7.19 5.02
C ILE A 184 4.01 -7.80 5.51
N ASN A 185 3.47 -8.77 4.79
CA ASN A 185 2.37 -9.59 5.28
C ASN A 185 2.92 -10.68 6.22
N LEU A 186 2.72 -10.51 7.53
CA LEU A 186 3.04 -11.50 8.55
C LEU A 186 1.78 -12.25 9.04
N GLY A 187 0.63 -11.98 8.42
CA GLY A 187 -0.62 -12.64 8.69
C GLY A 187 -0.69 -14.03 8.05
N LEU A 188 -1.76 -14.75 8.35
CA LEU A 188 -1.97 -16.11 7.84
C LEU A 188 -2.61 -16.17 6.45
N GLN A 189 -3.10 -15.04 5.94
CA GLN A 189 -3.88 -14.99 4.71
C GLN A 189 -3.39 -13.86 3.81
N THR A 190 -3.68 -13.98 2.52
CA THR A 190 -3.39 -12.95 1.53
C THR A 190 -4.03 -11.63 1.93
N ARG A 191 -3.24 -10.56 1.84
CA ARG A 191 -3.74 -9.18 1.85
C ARG A 191 -3.52 -8.56 0.48
N TYR A 192 -4.07 -7.39 0.24
CA TYR A 192 -3.91 -6.71 -1.03
C TYR A 192 -3.38 -5.29 -0.83
N LEU A 193 -2.52 -4.86 -1.74
CA LEU A 193 -2.22 -3.45 -1.95
C LEU A 193 -3.18 -2.93 -3.03
N LEU A 194 -3.87 -1.83 -2.72
CA LEU A 194 -4.72 -1.09 -3.63
C LEU A 194 -4.01 0.20 -4.02
N PHE A 195 -3.93 0.53 -5.31
CA PHE A 195 -3.33 1.80 -5.73
C PHE A 195 -3.79 2.28 -7.10
N VAL A 196 -3.72 3.60 -7.30
CA VAL A 196 -3.82 4.23 -8.62
C VAL A 196 -2.40 4.34 -9.17
N ASN A 197 -2.16 3.79 -10.36
CA ASN A 197 -0.81 3.71 -10.93
C ASN A 197 -0.30 5.05 -11.54
N GLN A 198 -0.69 6.19 -10.95
CA GLN A 198 -0.27 7.52 -11.40
C GLN A 198 0.48 8.23 -10.27
N PRO A 199 1.68 8.79 -10.54
CA PRO A 199 2.38 9.61 -9.57
C PRO A 199 1.63 10.91 -9.30
N LEU A 200 1.85 11.55 -8.14
CA LEU A 200 1.06 12.72 -7.75
C LEU A 200 1.17 13.89 -8.72
N ASN A 201 2.34 14.09 -9.32
CA ASN A 201 2.54 15.12 -10.35
C ASN A 201 1.65 14.88 -11.57
N ASN A 202 1.47 13.63 -12.02
CA ASN A 202 0.56 13.33 -13.12
C ASN A 202 -0.90 13.57 -12.71
N ILE A 203 -1.26 13.19 -11.49
CA ILE A 203 -2.60 13.45 -10.94
C ILE A 203 -2.88 14.96 -10.90
N LYS A 204 -1.93 15.76 -10.41
CA LYS A 204 -2.03 17.22 -10.38
C LYS A 204 -2.23 17.79 -11.79
N SER A 205 -1.39 17.42 -12.74
CA SER A 205 -1.49 17.90 -14.14
C SER A 205 -2.86 17.60 -14.74
N ARG A 206 -3.41 16.40 -14.51
CA ARG A 206 -4.75 16.01 -14.97
C ARG A 206 -5.88 16.79 -14.32
N ILE A 207 -5.71 17.20 -13.07
CA ILE A 207 -6.67 18.08 -12.38
C ILE A 207 -6.59 19.48 -12.99
N VAL A 208 -5.39 20.03 -13.17
CA VAL A 208 -5.18 21.34 -13.81
C VAL A 208 -5.77 21.37 -15.21
N GLU A 209 -5.62 20.30 -15.99
CA GLU A 209 -6.23 20.19 -17.33
C GLU A 209 -7.77 20.29 -17.30
N LYS A 210 -8.41 19.79 -16.23
CA LYS A 210 -9.88 19.80 -16.10
C LYS A 210 -10.43 21.04 -15.39
N GLU A 211 -9.69 21.60 -14.44
CA GLU A 211 -10.16 22.69 -13.59
C GLU A 211 -9.49 24.03 -13.89
N GLY A 212 -8.46 24.06 -14.74
CA GLY A 212 -7.73 25.26 -15.15
C GLY A 212 -6.61 25.68 -14.19
N ASP A 213 -6.70 25.32 -12.90
CA ASP A 213 -5.70 25.68 -11.90
C ASP A 213 -5.57 24.69 -10.72
N PHE A 214 -4.60 25.00 -9.85
CA PHE A 214 -4.35 24.29 -8.60
C PHE A 214 -3.92 25.27 -7.50
N HIS A 215 -4.88 25.72 -6.68
CA HIS A 215 -4.65 26.65 -5.56
C HIS A 215 -3.87 26.03 -4.38
N LEU A 216 -3.27 26.88 -3.54
CA LEU A 216 -2.46 26.49 -2.36
C LEU A 216 -3.25 25.72 -1.28
N GLU A 217 -4.57 25.90 -1.19
CA GLU A 217 -5.46 25.15 -0.28
C GLU A 217 -5.65 23.67 -0.68
N ASN A 218 -5.15 23.30 -1.87
CA ASN A 218 -5.17 21.93 -2.35
C ASN A 218 -4.01 21.13 -1.77
N THR A 219 -4.25 20.62 -0.57
CA THR A 219 -3.37 19.66 0.08
C THR A 219 -3.39 18.31 -0.65
N GLN A 220 -2.39 17.46 -0.39
CA GLN A 220 -2.39 16.06 -0.83
C GLN A 220 -3.68 15.33 -0.43
N TRP A 221 -4.28 15.71 0.71
CA TRP A 221 -5.57 15.18 1.16
C TRP A 221 -6.71 15.44 0.16
N HIS A 222 -6.75 16.62 -0.46
CA HIS A 222 -7.79 16.98 -1.44
C HIS A 222 -7.51 16.43 -2.85
N LEU A 223 -6.25 16.08 -3.13
CA LEU A 223 -5.81 15.64 -4.47
C LEU A 223 -6.60 14.43 -4.96
N GLY A 224 -6.75 13.40 -4.12
CA GLY A 224 -7.54 12.21 -4.48
C GLY A 224 -9.01 12.55 -4.77
N GLN A 225 -9.62 13.42 -3.97
CA GLN A 225 -11.03 13.79 -4.14
C GLN A 225 -11.27 14.55 -5.45
N ARG A 226 -10.38 15.48 -5.80
CA ARG A 226 -10.43 16.24 -7.06
C ARG A 226 -10.15 15.34 -8.26
N PHE A 227 -9.18 14.44 -8.16
CA PHE A 227 -8.91 13.46 -9.21
C PHE A 227 -10.12 12.57 -9.47
N PHE A 228 -10.66 11.94 -8.43
CA PHE A 228 -11.80 11.05 -8.60
C PHE A 228 -13.08 11.77 -8.99
N LYS A 229 -13.26 13.06 -8.72
CA LYS A 229 -14.39 13.84 -9.24
C LYS A 229 -14.48 13.76 -10.77
N HIS A 230 -13.34 13.87 -11.46
CA HIS A 230 -13.26 13.89 -12.93
C HIS A 230 -12.93 12.55 -13.56
N TYR A 231 -12.21 11.69 -12.84
CA TYR A 231 -11.67 10.43 -13.34
C TYR A 231 -12.24 9.21 -12.60
N GLN A 232 -13.55 9.21 -12.33
CA GLN A 232 -14.24 8.13 -11.60
C GLN A 232 -14.06 6.75 -12.22
N SER A 233 -13.92 6.68 -13.55
CA SER A 233 -13.71 5.42 -14.26
C SER A 233 -12.26 4.96 -14.29
N TYR A 234 -11.31 5.75 -13.78
CA TYR A 234 -9.89 5.37 -13.77
C TYR A 234 -9.69 4.18 -12.81
N PRO A 235 -9.17 3.04 -13.31
CA PRO A 235 -9.08 1.82 -12.54
C PRO A 235 -8.10 1.92 -11.36
N VAL A 236 -8.45 1.24 -10.27
CA VAL A 236 -7.56 0.97 -9.14
C VAL A 236 -6.97 -0.42 -9.34
N VAL A 237 -5.64 -0.53 -9.18
CA VAL A 237 -4.92 -1.80 -9.18
C VAL A 237 -5.04 -2.44 -7.81
N LYS A 238 -5.40 -3.73 -7.78
CA LYS A 238 -5.39 -4.58 -6.58
C LYS A 238 -4.42 -5.71 -6.83
N ILE A 239 -3.34 -5.74 -6.06
CA ILE A 239 -2.31 -6.77 -6.17
C ILE A 239 -2.22 -7.59 -4.88
N ALA A 240 -2.24 -8.91 -5.01
CA ALA A 240 -2.15 -9.84 -3.89
C ALA A 240 -0.76 -9.79 -3.25
N ILE A 241 -0.70 -9.88 -1.93
CA ILE A 241 0.50 -9.99 -1.09
C ILE A 241 0.27 -11.18 -0.15
N HIS A 242 0.90 -12.31 -0.47
CA HIS A 242 0.78 -13.55 0.28
C HIS A 242 1.54 -13.49 1.60
N PRO A 243 1.25 -14.40 2.55
CA PRO A 243 2.05 -14.53 3.77
C PRO A 243 3.55 -14.61 3.47
N PHE A 244 4.32 -13.83 4.22
CA PHE A 244 5.77 -13.64 4.06
C PHE A 244 6.22 -13.01 2.74
N GLU A 245 5.31 -12.37 2.00
CA GLU A 245 5.70 -11.40 0.98
C GLU A 245 5.68 -9.98 1.55
N ALA A 246 6.50 -9.12 0.94
CA ALA A 246 6.51 -7.70 1.17
C ALA A 246 6.23 -6.97 -0.13
N TYR A 247 5.54 -5.83 -0.04
CA TYR A 247 5.63 -4.79 -1.06
C TYR A 247 6.55 -3.67 -0.59
N ILE A 248 7.23 -3.05 -1.56
CA ILE A 248 7.95 -1.78 -1.42
C ILE A 248 7.28 -0.82 -2.39
N ALA A 249 6.74 0.29 -1.90
CA ALA A 249 5.94 1.19 -2.74
C ALA A 249 6.09 2.67 -2.35
N PRO A 250 6.05 3.59 -3.33
CA PRO A 250 6.18 5.03 -3.09
C PRO A 250 4.85 5.61 -2.58
N THR A 251 4.44 5.24 -1.36
CA THR A 251 3.12 5.56 -0.80
C THR A 251 2.87 7.05 -0.57
N GLU A 252 3.92 7.87 -0.53
CA GLU A 252 3.80 9.34 -0.55
C GLU A 252 3.64 9.92 -1.95
N ASN A 253 4.01 9.18 -3.01
CA ASN A 253 3.89 9.60 -4.40
C ASN A 253 2.71 8.94 -5.13
N MET A 254 1.77 8.29 -4.44
CA MET A 254 0.62 7.64 -5.08
C MET A 254 -0.62 7.53 -4.18
N LEU A 255 -1.80 7.49 -4.80
CA LEU A 255 -3.05 7.14 -4.10
C LEU A 255 -3.09 5.63 -3.85
N HIS A 256 -3.25 5.22 -2.60
CA HIS A 256 -3.22 3.81 -2.21
C HIS A 256 -4.04 3.50 -0.94
N ASP A 257 -4.24 2.22 -0.65
CA ASP A 257 -4.66 1.67 0.65
C ASP A 257 -4.30 0.17 0.71
N GLY A 258 -4.42 -0.45 1.86
CA GLY A 258 -4.46 -1.91 1.98
C GLY A 258 -5.89 -2.45 1.95
N SER A 259 -6.05 -3.73 1.60
CA SER A 259 -7.32 -4.47 1.74
C SER A 259 -7.08 -5.85 2.33
N THR A 260 -8.02 -6.30 3.14
CA THR A 260 -8.05 -7.65 3.74
C THR A 260 -9.32 -8.39 3.34
N ILE A 261 -9.95 -7.98 2.23
CA ILE A 261 -11.20 -8.56 1.75
C ILE A 261 -11.06 -10.08 1.65
N GLN A 262 -12.11 -10.82 2.00
CA GLN A 262 -12.14 -12.30 2.06
C GLN A 262 -11.28 -12.96 3.15
N ALA A 263 -10.39 -12.22 3.82
CA ALA A 263 -9.69 -12.77 4.98
C ALA A 263 -10.70 -13.05 6.12
N THR A 264 -10.39 -14.07 6.92
CA THR A 264 -11.17 -14.49 8.11
C THR A 264 -10.36 -14.37 9.40
N LYS A 265 -9.04 -14.20 9.28
CA LYS A 265 -8.09 -14.01 10.38
C LYS A 265 -7.58 -12.57 10.40
N PRO A 266 -7.15 -12.07 11.57
CA PRO A 266 -6.50 -10.75 11.66
C PRO A 266 -5.34 -10.63 10.67
N ASP A 267 -5.26 -9.47 10.04
CA ASP A 267 -4.15 -9.08 9.17
C ASP A 267 -3.05 -8.48 10.03
N ILE A 268 -1.88 -9.11 10.03
CA ILE A 268 -0.74 -8.70 10.85
C ILE A 268 0.38 -8.32 9.90
N THR A 269 0.89 -7.11 10.05
CA THR A 269 1.89 -6.57 9.13
C THR A 269 3.04 -5.96 9.90
N PHE A 270 4.21 -5.93 9.27
CA PHE A 270 5.32 -5.11 9.70
C PHE A 270 5.61 -4.07 8.63
N THR A 271 5.75 -2.81 9.04
CA THR A 271 6.01 -1.69 8.14
C THR A 271 7.34 -1.05 8.52
N LEU A 272 8.09 -0.57 7.52
CA LEU A 272 9.23 0.33 7.69
C LEU A 272 9.29 1.32 6.50
N ARG A 273 10.01 2.44 6.66
CA ARG A 273 10.20 3.48 5.64
C ARG A 273 11.67 3.76 5.41
N GLY A 274 12.06 4.07 4.18
CA GLY A 274 13.43 4.29 3.76
C GLY A 274 13.52 4.55 2.26
N TYR A 275 14.71 4.41 1.68
CA TYR A 275 14.92 4.58 0.24
C TYR A 275 15.28 3.22 -0.36
N PHE A 276 14.29 2.36 -0.55
CA PHE A 276 14.53 0.98 -0.98
C PHE A 276 14.50 0.84 -2.50
N SER A 277 15.56 0.30 -3.09
CA SER A 277 15.63 -0.11 -4.50
C SER A 277 16.12 -1.56 -4.58
N VAL A 278 15.44 -2.38 -5.38
CA VAL A 278 15.68 -3.83 -5.52
C VAL A 278 15.99 -4.20 -6.95
#